data_AF-A0A7S0RGN7-F1
#
_entry.id   AF-A0A7S0RGN7-F1
#
_cell.length_a   1.000
_cell.length_b   1.000
_cell.length_c   1.000
_cell.angle_alpha   90.00
_cell.angle_beta   90.00
_cell.angle_gamma   90.00
#
_symmetry.space_group_name_H-M   'P 1'
#
loop_
_entity.id
_entity.type
_entity.pdbx_description
1 polymer ?
#
loop_
_entity_poly.entity_id
_entity_poly.type
_entity_poly.pdbx_seq_one_letter_code
_entity_poly.pdbx_strand_id
1 'polypeptide(L)'
;AAAQPPQGAAAAPAPTSLYALMNNRSGCFITVWEVRPGGGGLVLERWRKVGDVPGACLDVARSGQHLAVGTSEGAAMVLSTFNLCPVRVNPKAHMVFSTGICFAADSKHALSISADASATVVPALPPPRQGGQVQRVFKLLLIALTLAMTIFLFVMRELKDRGHYGLWLWTQQLLGRDTSAFEAQLAAERAGMCG
;
A
#
# COMPACT_ATOMS: atom_id res chain seq x y z
N ALA A 1 -45.88 -42.59 3.17
CA ALA A 1 -45.30 -41.96 1.96
C ALA A 1 -45.12 -40.48 2.24
N ALA A 2 -43.91 -40.04 2.58
CA ALA A 2 -43.63 -38.63 2.85
C ALA A 2 -43.43 -37.91 1.51
N ALA A 3 -44.20 -36.85 1.28
CA ALA A 3 -44.14 -36.04 0.06
C ALA A 3 -42.81 -35.28 0.02
N GLN A 4 -42.04 -35.47 -1.06
CA GLN A 4 -40.84 -34.70 -1.36
C GLN A 4 -41.22 -33.26 -1.72
N PRO A 5 -40.50 -32.23 -1.21
CA PRO A 5 -40.74 -30.85 -1.59
C PRO A 5 -40.32 -30.60 -3.04
N PRO A 6 -40.99 -29.69 -3.77
CA PRO A 6 -40.71 -29.42 -5.17
C PRO A 6 -39.30 -28.82 -5.35
N GLN A 7 -38.39 -29.63 -5.88
CA GLN A 7 -37.13 -29.19 -6.46
C GLN A 7 -37.44 -28.51 -7.80
N GLY A 8 -37.48 -27.17 -7.84
CA GLY A 8 -37.77 -26.52 -9.12
C GLY A 8 -37.87 -24.99 -9.14
N ALA A 9 -37.47 -24.25 -8.11
CA ALA A 9 -37.28 -22.82 -8.27
C ALA A 9 -35.89 -22.57 -8.87
N ALA A 10 -35.82 -22.50 -10.21
CA ALA A 10 -34.62 -22.01 -10.89
C ALA A 10 -34.26 -20.64 -10.30
N ALA A 11 -33.06 -20.51 -9.74
CA ALA A 11 -32.55 -19.23 -9.25
C ALA A 11 -32.69 -18.21 -10.37
N ALA A 12 -33.29 -17.05 -10.08
CA ALA A 12 -33.43 -15.98 -11.04
C ALA A 12 -32.05 -15.70 -11.67
N PRO A 13 -31.97 -15.51 -13.01
CA PRO A 13 -30.70 -15.24 -13.67
C PRO A 13 -30.05 -14.03 -13.00
N ALA A 14 -28.76 -14.16 -12.68
CA ALA A 14 -28.01 -13.08 -12.07
C ALA A 14 -28.12 -11.81 -12.95
N PRO A 15 -28.28 -10.63 -12.34
CA PRO A 15 -28.42 -9.39 -13.09
C PRO A 15 -27.20 -9.19 -13.99
N THR A 16 -27.45 -8.81 -15.25
CA THR A 16 -26.39 -8.55 -16.23
C THR A 16 -25.86 -7.12 -16.02
N SER A 17 -24.64 -7.02 -15.48
CA SER A 17 -23.94 -5.74 -15.32
C SER A 17 -23.12 -5.39 -16.57
N LEU A 18 -23.22 -4.16 -17.03
CA LEU A 18 -22.40 -3.56 -18.08
C LEU A 18 -21.39 -2.59 -17.47
N TYR A 19 -20.15 -2.63 -17.93
CA TYR A 19 -19.11 -1.71 -17.51
C TYR A 19 -18.83 -0.73 -18.64
N ALA A 20 -18.77 0.56 -18.33
CA ALA A 20 -18.44 1.59 -19.29
C ALA A 20 -17.32 2.50 -18.77
N LEU A 21 -16.36 2.73 -19.66
CA LEU A 21 -15.29 3.70 -19.48
C LEU A 21 -15.79 5.07 -19.91
N MET A 22 -15.74 6.04 -18.99
CA MET A 22 -16.17 7.40 -19.26
C MET A 22 -15.07 8.38 -18.88
N ASN A 23 -14.85 9.38 -19.71
CA ASN A 23 -13.91 10.45 -19.44
C ASN A 23 -14.64 11.76 -19.24
N ASN A 24 -14.18 12.55 -18.29
CA ASN A 24 -14.59 13.94 -18.15
C ASN A 24 -13.36 14.81 -17.86
N ARG A 25 -13.57 16.12 -17.64
CA ARG A 25 -12.48 17.07 -17.37
C ARG A 25 -11.62 16.72 -16.15
N SER A 26 -12.14 15.91 -15.23
CA SER A 26 -11.45 15.52 -14.00
C SER A 26 -10.71 14.19 -14.11
N GLY A 27 -10.88 13.42 -15.20
CA GLY A 27 -10.12 12.18 -15.44
C GLY A 27 -10.97 11.03 -15.94
N CYS A 28 -10.54 9.81 -15.60
CA CYS A 28 -11.13 8.55 -16.02
C CYS A 28 -12.07 7.99 -14.95
N PHE A 29 -13.25 7.57 -15.39
CA PHE A 29 -14.31 7.01 -14.58
C PHE A 29 -14.73 5.65 -15.12
N ILE A 30 -14.99 4.72 -14.21
CA ILE A 30 -15.69 3.49 -14.51
C ILE A 30 -17.10 3.61 -13.96
N THR A 31 -18.07 3.34 -14.82
CA THR A 31 -19.48 3.25 -14.47
C THR A 31 -19.94 1.82 -14.66
N VAL A 32 -20.78 1.33 -13.76
CA VAL A 32 -21.44 0.04 -13.92
C VAL A 32 -22.94 0.25 -13.93
N TRP A 33 -23.56 -0.37 -14.93
CA TRP A 33 -24.94 -0.23 -15.29
C TRP A 33 -25.61 -1.58 -15.21
N GLU A 34 -26.82 -1.62 -14.67
CA GLU A 34 -27.64 -2.81 -14.63
C GLU A 34 -28.70 -2.73 -15.73
N VAL A 35 -28.86 -3.83 -16.47
CA VAL A 35 -29.96 -3.95 -17.44
C VAL A 35 -31.24 -4.27 -16.67
N ARG A 36 -32.26 -3.41 -16.78
CA ARG A 36 -33.54 -3.66 -16.12
C ARG A 36 -34.15 -4.98 -16.61
N PRO A 37 -34.75 -5.77 -15.71
CA PRO A 37 -35.57 -6.92 -16.08
C PRO A 37 -36.64 -6.49 -17.10
N GLY A 38 -36.73 -7.21 -18.23
CA GLY A 38 -37.66 -6.87 -19.32
C GLY A 38 -37.10 -5.93 -20.38
N GLY A 39 -35.81 -5.59 -20.36
CA GLY A 39 -35.13 -4.90 -21.46
C GLY A 39 -35.43 -3.41 -21.62
N GLY A 40 -36.15 -2.80 -20.67
CA GLY A 40 -36.64 -1.42 -20.76
C GLY A 40 -35.64 -0.30 -20.43
N GLY A 41 -34.35 -0.59 -20.26
CA GLY A 41 -33.32 0.44 -20.08
C GLY A 41 -32.17 0.05 -19.15
N LEU A 42 -31.22 0.96 -19.04
CA LEU A 42 -30.03 0.85 -18.18
C LEU A 42 -30.20 1.73 -16.94
N VAL A 43 -29.89 1.19 -15.77
CA VAL A 43 -29.80 1.95 -14.52
C VAL A 43 -28.35 2.04 -14.11
N LEU A 44 -27.85 3.26 -13.86
CA LEU A 44 -26.53 3.44 -13.29
C LEU A 44 -26.56 2.91 -11.85
N GLU A 45 -25.82 1.85 -11.59
CA GLU A 45 -25.76 1.21 -10.27
C GLU A 45 -24.68 1.89 -9.42
N ARG A 46 -23.47 2.02 -9.97
CA ARG A 46 -22.33 2.63 -9.28
C ARG A 46 -21.33 3.23 -10.26
N TRP A 47 -20.52 4.16 -9.77
CA TRP A 47 -19.44 4.75 -10.53
C TRP A 47 -18.26 5.09 -9.63
N ARG A 48 -17.07 5.20 -10.22
CA ARG A 48 -15.85 5.58 -9.50
C ARG A 48 -14.85 6.25 -10.43
N LYS A 49 -14.21 7.30 -9.93
CA LYS A 49 -12.99 7.85 -10.54
C LYS A 49 -11.83 6.89 -10.31
N VAL A 50 -11.17 6.45 -11.38
CA VAL A 50 -10.10 5.44 -11.32
C VAL A 50 -8.73 6.00 -11.70
N GLY A 51 -8.69 7.18 -12.33
CA GLY A 51 -7.46 7.90 -12.61
C GLY A 51 -7.73 9.37 -12.94
N ASP A 52 -6.69 10.20 -12.84
CA ASP A 52 -6.75 11.63 -13.17
C ASP A 52 -6.56 11.88 -14.68
N VAL A 53 -6.09 10.88 -15.40
CA VAL A 53 -5.87 10.88 -16.84
C VAL A 53 -7.01 10.14 -17.55
N PRO A 54 -7.45 10.56 -18.75
CA PRO A 54 -8.45 9.84 -19.54
C PRO A 54 -8.10 8.36 -19.81
N GLY A 55 -9.10 7.50 -19.73
CA GLY A 55 -9.02 6.11 -20.16
C GLY A 55 -9.22 6.01 -21.67
N ALA A 56 -8.49 5.10 -22.33
CA ALA A 56 -8.56 4.88 -23.77
C ALA A 56 -9.23 3.55 -24.13
N CYS A 57 -9.02 2.51 -23.33
CA CYS A 57 -9.58 1.18 -23.57
C CYS A 57 -9.94 0.47 -22.25
N LEU A 58 -10.89 -0.46 -22.32
CA LEU A 58 -11.43 -1.22 -21.20
C LEU A 58 -11.67 -2.67 -21.63
N ASP A 59 -11.39 -3.60 -20.74
CA ASP A 59 -11.86 -4.99 -20.85
C ASP A 59 -12.24 -5.57 -19.50
N VAL A 60 -13.14 -6.57 -19.49
CA VAL A 60 -13.63 -7.24 -18.29
C VAL A 60 -13.20 -8.70 -18.33
N ALA A 61 -12.59 -9.18 -17.26
CA ALA A 61 -12.15 -10.56 -17.17
C ALA A 61 -13.35 -11.52 -17.22
N ARG A 62 -13.16 -12.71 -17.82
CA ARG A 62 -14.20 -13.74 -17.89
C ARG A 62 -14.69 -14.20 -16.52
N SER A 63 -13.83 -14.14 -15.50
CA SER A 63 -14.21 -14.41 -14.11
C SER A 63 -15.20 -13.40 -13.53
N GLY A 64 -15.36 -12.23 -14.16
CA GLY A 64 -16.17 -11.12 -13.69
C GLY A 64 -15.62 -10.42 -12.44
N GLN A 65 -14.45 -10.82 -11.94
CA GLN A 65 -13.86 -10.28 -10.71
C GLN A 65 -12.94 -9.06 -10.94
N HIS A 66 -12.43 -8.94 -12.16
CA HIS A 66 -11.47 -7.91 -12.54
C HIS A 66 -11.88 -7.21 -13.83
N LEU A 67 -11.50 -5.94 -13.95
CA LEU A 67 -11.54 -5.19 -15.20
C LEU A 67 -10.21 -4.45 -15.38
N ALA A 68 -9.83 -4.21 -16.62
CA ALA A 68 -8.54 -3.62 -16.98
C ALA A 68 -8.77 -2.38 -17.82
N VAL A 69 -8.00 -1.33 -17.55
CA VAL A 69 -8.09 -0.04 -18.20
C VAL A 69 -6.73 0.36 -18.72
N GLY A 70 -6.66 0.74 -19.99
CA GLY A 70 -5.52 1.47 -20.56
C GLY A 70 -5.85 2.97 -20.64
N THR A 71 -4.84 3.82 -20.49
CA THR A 71 -5.01 5.28 -20.43
C THR A 71 -4.36 5.99 -21.62
N SER A 72 -4.71 7.27 -21.81
CA SER A 72 -4.13 8.12 -22.86
C SER A 72 -2.65 8.43 -22.64
N GLU A 73 -2.13 8.25 -21.43
CA GLU A 73 -0.71 8.49 -21.10
C GLU A 73 0.09 7.18 -20.96
N GLY A 74 -0.44 6.08 -21.50
CA GLY A 74 0.29 4.80 -21.56
C GLY A 74 0.36 4.03 -20.25
N ALA A 75 -0.36 4.46 -19.21
CA ALA A 75 -0.56 3.64 -18.02
C ALA A 75 -1.63 2.57 -18.27
N ALA A 76 -1.44 1.40 -17.68
CA ALA A 76 -2.42 0.31 -17.65
C ALA A 76 -2.70 -0.10 -16.20
N MET A 77 -3.95 -0.36 -15.86
CA MET A 77 -4.36 -0.73 -14.50
C MET A 77 -5.40 -1.84 -14.50
N VAL A 78 -5.38 -2.65 -13.45
CA VAL A 78 -6.40 -3.67 -13.15
C VAL A 78 -7.16 -3.24 -11.90
N LEU A 79 -8.48 -3.27 -11.98
CA LEU A 79 -9.41 -2.87 -10.95
C LEU A 79 -10.24 -4.08 -10.50
N SER A 80 -10.70 -4.08 -9.25
CA SER A 80 -11.70 -5.04 -8.78
C SER A 80 -13.08 -4.61 -9.24
N THR A 81 -13.87 -5.52 -9.80
CA THR A 81 -15.25 -5.21 -10.19
C THR A 81 -16.15 -4.94 -8.99
N PHE A 82 -15.85 -5.52 -7.82
CA PHE A 82 -16.63 -5.40 -6.59
C PHE A 82 -16.71 -3.95 -6.08
N ASN A 83 -15.58 -3.25 -6.02
CA ASN A 83 -15.50 -1.90 -5.44
C ASN A 83 -14.83 -0.86 -6.36
N LEU A 84 -14.49 -1.24 -7.59
CA LEU A 84 -13.79 -0.44 -8.59
C LEU A 84 -12.42 0.10 -8.11
N CYS A 85 -11.87 -0.46 -7.03
CA CYS A 85 -10.56 -0.05 -6.53
C CYS A 85 -9.45 -0.63 -7.40
N PRO A 86 -8.34 0.10 -7.59
CA PRO A 86 -7.14 -0.45 -8.19
C PRO A 86 -6.57 -1.62 -7.40
N VAL A 87 -6.40 -2.76 -8.09
CA VAL A 87 -5.65 -3.93 -7.62
C VAL A 87 -4.19 -3.83 -8.05
N ARG A 88 -3.97 -3.37 -9.29
CA ARG A 88 -2.65 -3.17 -9.86
C ARG A 88 -2.65 -1.91 -10.73
N VAL A 89 -1.59 -1.12 -10.64
CA VAL A 89 -1.34 0.00 -11.55
C VAL A 89 0.07 -0.17 -12.11
N ASN A 90 0.18 -0.14 -13.42
CA ASN A 90 1.43 -0.03 -14.14
C ASN A 90 1.50 1.35 -14.82
N PRO A 91 2.08 2.36 -14.15
CA PRO A 91 2.08 3.74 -14.64
C PRO A 91 2.95 3.97 -15.88
N LYS A 92 3.80 2.98 -16.24
CA LYS A 92 4.72 3.06 -17.39
C LYS A 92 4.56 1.81 -18.26
N ALA A 93 3.33 1.43 -18.56
CA ALA A 93 3.09 0.28 -19.43
C ALA A 93 3.55 0.58 -20.87
N HIS A 94 3.41 1.83 -21.31
CA HIS A 94 3.74 2.32 -22.64
C HIS A 94 4.28 3.76 -22.56
N MET A 95 4.95 4.23 -23.62
CA MET A 95 5.39 5.63 -23.74
C MET A 95 4.28 6.57 -24.23
N VAL A 96 3.25 6.03 -24.86
CA VAL A 96 2.11 6.77 -25.43
C VAL A 96 0.79 6.05 -25.11
N PHE A 97 -0.34 6.59 -25.59
CA PHE A 97 -1.67 6.05 -25.30
C PHE A 97 -1.83 4.56 -25.62
N SER A 98 -2.49 3.85 -24.71
CA SER A 98 -2.95 2.47 -24.97
C SER A 98 -4.02 2.48 -26.07
N THR A 99 -3.90 1.58 -27.02
CA THR A 99 -4.85 1.38 -28.14
C THR A 99 -5.79 0.20 -27.90
N GLY A 100 -5.45 -0.71 -26.99
CA GLY A 100 -6.25 -1.86 -26.66
C GLY A 100 -5.80 -2.53 -25.37
N ILE A 101 -6.73 -3.23 -24.72
CA ILE A 101 -6.46 -4.08 -23.57
C ILE A 101 -7.37 -5.30 -23.62
N CYS A 102 -6.84 -6.48 -23.26
CA CYS A 102 -7.61 -7.73 -23.24
C CYS A 102 -7.13 -8.65 -22.13
N PHE A 103 -8.05 -9.26 -21.39
CA PHE A 103 -7.72 -10.32 -20.45
C PHE A 103 -7.39 -11.63 -21.15
N ALA A 104 -6.43 -12.34 -20.59
CA ALA A 104 -6.22 -13.75 -20.90
C ALA A 104 -7.44 -14.57 -20.44
N ALA A 105 -7.66 -15.72 -21.09
CA ALA A 105 -8.78 -16.61 -20.78
C ALA A 105 -8.80 -17.08 -19.31
N ASP A 106 -7.63 -17.18 -18.68
CA ASP A 106 -7.47 -17.54 -17.27
C ASP A 106 -7.80 -16.41 -16.29
N SER A 107 -8.10 -15.20 -16.79
CA SER A 107 -8.38 -13.99 -16.01
C SER A 107 -7.25 -13.53 -15.08
N LYS A 108 -6.03 -14.08 -15.20
CA LYS A 108 -4.88 -13.74 -14.32
C LYS A 108 -4.01 -12.63 -14.87
N HIS A 109 -4.10 -12.37 -16.17
CA HIS A 109 -3.28 -11.39 -16.87
C HIS A 109 -4.13 -10.59 -17.85
N ALA A 110 -3.77 -9.33 -18.06
CA ALA A 110 -4.26 -8.51 -19.15
C ALA A 110 -3.09 -8.14 -20.06
N LEU A 111 -3.30 -8.21 -21.38
CA LEU A 111 -2.37 -7.70 -22.38
C LEU A 111 -2.82 -6.29 -22.77
N SER A 112 -1.96 -5.31 -22.58
CA SER A 112 -2.14 -3.94 -23.06
C SER A 112 -1.27 -3.70 -24.28
N ILE A 113 -1.81 -3.04 -25.30
CA ILE A 113 -1.11 -2.65 -26.53
C ILE A 113 -1.23 -1.14 -26.74
N SER A 114 -0.28 -0.56 -27.46
CA SER A 114 -0.13 0.89 -27.60
C SER A 114 0.30 1.30 -29.01
N ALA A 115 0.14 2.60 -29.31
CA ALA A 115 0.57 3.21 -30.57
C ALA A 115 2.10 3.30 -30.73
N ASP A 116 2.89 3.11 -29.67
CA ASP A 116 4.35 3.03 -29.72
C ASP A 116 4.88 1.64 -30.13
N ALA A 117 4.02 0.79 -30.70
CA ALA A 117 4.33 -0.59 -31.09
C ALA A 117 4.82 -1.48 -29.94
N SER A 118 4.48 -1.14 -28.69
CA SER A 118 4.78 -1.96 -27.53
C SER A 118 3.55 -2.74 -27.03
N ALA A 119 3.82 -3.86 -26.37
CA ALA A 119 2.81 -4.70 -25.72
C ALA A 119 3.31 -5.10 -24.33
N THR A 120 2.45 -4.92 -23.32
CA THR A 120 2.81 -5.09 -21.92
C THR A 120 1.80 -5.98 -21.22
N VAL A 121 2.30 -7.01 -20.52
CA VAL A 121 1.46 -7.89 -19.70
C VAL A 121 1.29 -7.27 -18.31
N VAL A 122 0.04 -7.13 -17.87
CA VAL A 122 -0.35 -6.61 -16.57
C VAL A 122 -0.97 -7.74 -15.75
N PRO A 123 -0.35 -8.16 -14.64
CA PRO A 123 -0.94 -9.18 -13.77
C PRO A 123 -2.17 -8.63 -13.05
N ALA A 124 -3.23 -9.43 -13.01
CA ALA A 124 -4.50 -9.09 -12.37
C ALA A 124 -4.50 -9.37 -10.87
N LEU A 125 -3.62 -10.26 -10.42
CA LEU A 125 -3.44 -10.57 -9.01
C LEU A 125 -2.73 -9.41 -8.30
N PRO A 126 -3.14 -9.08 -7.07
CA PRO A 126 -2.38 -8.14 -6.27
C PRO A 126 -0.94 -8.66 -6.15
N PRO A 127 0.08 -7.78 -6.22
CA PRO A 127 1.44 -8.21 -5.94
C PRO A 127 1.46 -8.86 -4.55
N PRO A 128 2.25 -9.92 -4.33
CA PRO A 128 2.41 -10.48 -2.99
C PRO A 128 2.73 -9.32 -2.06
N ARG A 129 1.97 -9.20 -0.95
CA ARG A 129 2.08 -8.08 -0.01
C ARG A 129 3.57 -7.81 0.23
N GLN A 130 4.05 -6.66 -0.23
CA GLN A 130 5.39 -6.17 0.08
C GLN A 130 5.42 -5.72 1.56
N GLY A 131 5.17 -6.66 2.48
CA GLY A 131 5.43 -6.49 3.91
C GLY A 131 6.90 -6.24 4.20
N GLY A 132 7.77 -6.41 3.20
CA GLY A 132 9.20 -6.18 3.31
C GLY A 132 9.61 -4.71 3.47
N GLN A 133 8.88 -3.70 2.96
CA GLN A 133 9.38 -2.32 3.03
C GLN A 133 9.25 -1.72 4.45
N VAL A 134 8.07 -1.82 5.06
CA VAL A 134 7.87 -1.40 6.46
C VAL A 134 8.72 -2.25 7.40
N GLN A 135 8.81 -3.55 7.16
CA GLN A 135 9.68 -4.44 7.95
C GLN A 135 11.17 -4.11 7.77
N ARG A 136 11.63 -3.72 6.56
CA ARG A 136 13.00 -3.27 6.32
C ARG A 136 13.29 -1.97 7.05
N VAL A 137 12.39 -0.98 6.96
CA VAL A 137 12.53 0.29 7.68
C VAL A 137 12.57 0.05 9.19
N PHE A 138 11.68 -0.77 9.72
CA PHE A 138 11.65 -1.11 11.14
C PHE A 138 12.93 -1.86 11.58
N LYS A 139 13.43 -2.81 10.78
CA LYS A 139 14.70 -3.49 11.07
C LYS A 139 15.89 -2.53 11.04
N LEU A 140 15.95 -1.63 10.06
CA LEU A 140 17.03 -0.62 9.98
C LEU A 140 16.98 0.35 11.16
N LEU A 141 15.78 0.77 11.56
CA LEU A 141 15.59 1.61 12.75
C LEU A 141 16.08 0.89 14.02
N LEU A 142 15.74 -0.39 14.19
CA LEU A 142 16.16 -1.19 15.33
C LEU A 142 17.70 -1.32 15.38
N ILE A 143 18.34 -1.59 14.24
CA ILE A 143 19.81 -1.68 14.13
C ILE A 143 20.46 -0.33 14.45
N ALA A 144 19.92 0.78 13.94
CA ALA A 144 20.45 2.11 14.23
C ALA A 144 20.37 2.45 15.73
N LEU A 145 19.27 2.07 16.37
CA LEU A 145 19.05 2.34 17.80
C LEU A 145 19.97 1.50 18.69
N THR A 146 20.19 0.23 18.36
CA THR A 146 21.14 -0.62 19.10
C THR A 146 22.57 -0.12 18.95
N LEU A 147 22.95 0.34 17.74
CA LEU A 147 24.28 0.88 17.47
C LEU A 147 24.51 2.22 18.19
N ALA A 148 23.51 3.10 18.22
CA ALA A 148 23.57 4.34 18.98
C ALA A 148 23.72 4.06 20.48
N MET A 149 22.98 3.07 21.01
CA MET A 149 23.08 2.68 22.41
C MET A 149 24.45 2.09 22.76
N THR A 150 25.04 1.24 21.90
CA THR A 150 26.38 0.69 22.17
C THR A 150 27.46 1.76 22.12
N ILE A 151 27.39 2.69 21.16
CA ILE A 151 28.30 3.85 21.10
C ILE A 151 28.16 4.70 22.37
N PHE A 152 26.93 5.01 22.78
CA PHE A 152 26.67 5.79 23.98
C PHE A 152 27.25 5.11 25.23
N LEU A 153 27.03 3.81 25.41
CA LEU A 153 27.57 3.06 26.54
C LEU A 153 29.11 3.02 26.52
N PHE A 154 29.72 2.92 25.33
CA PHE A 154 31.16 2.96 25.18
C PHE A 154 31.74 4.32 25.57
N VAL A 155 31.13 5.42 25.11
CA VAL A 155 31.54 6.78 25.48
C VAL A 155 31.37 7.02 26.98
N MET A 156 30.25 6.59 27.56
CA MET A 156 30.01 6.71 29.01
C MET A 156 31.03 5.93 29.84
N ARG A 157 31.46 4.76 29.36
CA ARG A 157 32.52 3.98 30.00
C ARG A 157 33.86 4.71 29.93
N GLU A 158 34.23 5.22 28.76
CA GLU A 158 35.49 5.95 28.57
C GLU A 158 35.55 7.24 29.41
N LEU A 159 34.43 7.98 29.50
CA LEU A 159 34.32 9.17 30.34
C LEU A 159 34.49 8.85 31.83
N LYS A 160 33.98 7.71 32.27
CA LYS A 160 34.14 7.22 33.64
C LYS A 160 35.60 6.85 33.93
N ASP A 161 36.23 6.11 33.02
CA ASP A 161 37.60 5.60 33.21
C ASP A 161 38.65 6.73 33.15
N ARG A 162 38.38 7.82 32.42
CA ARG A 162 39.25 9.01 32.35
C ARG A 162 39.09 10.00 33.51
N GLY A 163 38.20 9.74 34.49
CA GLY A 163 38.05 10.61 35.65
C GLY A 163 37.45 12.00 35.34
N HIS A 164 36.71 12.15 34.23
CA HIS A 164 35.97 13.38 33.92
C HIS A 164 34.63 13.42 34.68
N TYR A 165 34.70 13.46 36.01
CA TYR A 165 33.53 13.44 36.91
C TYR A 165 32.57 14.64 36.75
N GLY A 166 33.05 15.75 36.16
CA GLY A 166 32.23 16.95 35.94
C GLY A 166 31.09 16.76 34.93
N LEU A 167 31.32 16.01 33.85
CA LEU A 167 30.26 15.74 32.85
C LEU A 167 29.26 14.71 33.39
N TRP A 168 29.74 13.74 34.18
CA TRP A 168 28.88 12.75 34.83
C TRP A 168 27.95 13.39 35.87
N LEU A 169 28.46 14.32 36.68
CA LEU A 169 27.66 15.10 37.63
C LEU A 169 26.61 15.95 36.93
N TRP A 170 26.95 16.60 35.81
CA TRP A 170 26.00 17.36 35.01
C TRP A 170 24.88 16.47 34.42
N THR A 171 25.21 15.26 33.95
CA THR A 171 24.20 14.31 33.45
C THR A 171 23.27 13.77 34.55
N GLN A 172 23.79 13.55 35.77
CA GLN A 172 22.96 13.16 36.93
C GLN A 172 21.99 14.29 37.32
N GLN A 173 22.44 15.54 37.25
CA GLN A 173 21.64 16.73 37.54
C GLN A 173 20.51 16.94 36.51
N LEU A 174 20.76 16.63 35.23
CA LEU A 174 19.74 16.63 34.16
C LEU A 174 18.70 15.49 34.30
N LEU A 175 19.09 14.36 34.89
CA LEU A 175 18.21 13.22 35.17
C LEU A 175 17.43 13.37 36.49
N GLY A 176 17.56 14.51 37.18
CA GLY A 176 16.83 14.82 38.40
C GLY A 176 17.19 13.94 39.60
N ARG A 177 18.36 13.29 39.57
CA ARG A 177 18.86 12.53 40.72
C ARG A 177 19.61 13.45 41.67
N ASP A 178 19.29 13.36 42.96
CA ASP A 178 19.97 14.10 44.02
C ASP A 178 21.46 13.72 44.07
N THR A 179 22.33 14.68 43.76
CA THR A 179 23.79 14.53 43.78
C THR A 179 24.41 14.83 45.15
N SER A 180 23.59 15.22 46.15
CA SER A 180 24.01 15.69 47.47
C SER A 180 24.85 14.67 48.25
N ALA A 181 24.49 13.38 48.16
CA ALA A 181 25.25 12.30 48.80
C ALA A 181 26.65 12.11 48.20
N PHE A 182 26.80 12.34 46.90
CA PHE A 182 28.09 12.21 46.22
C PHE A 182 29.00 13.41 46.53
N GLU A 183 28.44 14.62 46.58
CA GLU A 183 29.22 15.81 46.98
C GLU A 183 29.73 15.72 48.42
N ALA A 184 28.92 15.17 49.34
CA ALA A 184 29.33 14.95 50.72
C ALA A 184 30.50 13.94 50.82
N GLN A 185 30.50 12.90 49.98
CA GLN A 185 31.55 11.89 49.97
C GLN A 185 32.86 12.44 49.36
N LEU A 186 32.77 13.27 48.32
CA LEU A 186 33.95 13.92 47.71
C LEU A 186 34.60 14.95 48.66
N ALA A 187 33.79 15.64 49.45
CA ALA A 187 34.29 16.57 50.48
C ALA A 187 35.04 15.82 51.60
N ALA A 188 34.57 14.63 51.99
CA ALA A 188 35.22 13.81 53.01
C ALA A 188 36.59 13.27 52.55
N GLU A 189 36.71 12.81 51.30
CA GLU A 189 38.01 12.36 50.76
C GLU A 189 39.05 13.49 50.68
N ARG A 190 38.63 14.70 50.32
CA ARG A 190 39.54 15.87 50.27
C ARG A 190 40.04 16.28 51.66
N ALA A 191 39.22 16.12 52.68
CA ALA A 191 39.62 16.40 54.06
C ALA A 191 40.60 15.34 54.61
N GLY A 192 40.49 14.08 54.16
CA GLY A 192 41.35 12.98 54.61
C GLY A 192 42.78 12.98 54.06
N MET A 193 43.05 13.70 52.97
CA MET A 193 44.40 13.78 52.36
C MET A 193 45.30 14.89 52.92
N CYS A 194 44.82 15.69 53.89
CA CYS A 194 45.59 16.75 54.55
C CYS A 194 46.10 16.38 55.95
N GLY A 195 46.04 15.10 56.34
CA GLY A 195 46.53 14.57 57.62
C GLY A 195 47.80 13.76 57.48
#